data_AF-A0A926A222-F1
#
_entry.id   AF-A0A926A222-F1
#
_cell.length_a   1.000
_cell.length_b   1.000
_cell.length_c   1.000
_cell.angle_alpha   90.00
_cell.angle_beta   90.00
_cell.angle_gamma   90.00
#
_symmetry.space_group_name_H-M   'P 1'
#
loop_
_entity.id
_entity.type
_entity.pdbx_description
1 polymer ?
#
loop_
_entity_poly.entity_id
_entity_poly.type
_entity_poly.pdbx_seq_one_letter_code
_entity_poly.pdbx_strand_id
1 'polypeptide(L)'
;MLDVIRRELQVAFSTRLQPVWFRVVKWILIITAVIVLRSKPYFWTLVGVTAVLAFALHFFYRWKTRAWTRAWGGWNDVQPPG
;
A
#
# COMPACT_ATOMS: atom_id res chain seq x y z
N MET A 1 -23.99 -5.18 5.08
CA MET A 1 -22.88 -5.73 4.25
C MET A 1 -22.37 -4.71 3.24
N LEU A 2 -23.25 -4.03 2.49
CA LEU A 2 -22.87 -2.93 1.59
C LEU A 2 -22.19 -1.75 2.29
N ASP A 3 -22.60 -1.42 3.52
CA ASP A 3 -22.01 -0.30 4.29
C ASP A 3 -20.56 -0.57 4.72
N VAL A 4 -20.21 -1.83 4.99
CA VAL A 4 -18.83 -2.24 5.31
C VAL A 4 -17.95 -2.07 4.08
N ILE A 5 -18.42 -2.51 2.91
CA ILE A 5 -17.69 -2.34 1.64
C ILE A 5 -17.54 -0.86 1.30
N ARG A 6 -18.60 -0.05 1.47
CA ARG A 6 -18.56 1.40 1.20
C ARG A 6 -17.60 2.13 2.15
N ARG A 7 -17.57 1.74 3.43
CA ARG A 7 -16.61 2.26 4.42
C ARG A 7 -15.19 1.86 4.06
N GLU A 8 -14.93 0.60 3.72
CA GLU A 8 -13.60 0.16 3.32
C GLU A 8 -13.13 0.82 2.02
N LEU A 9 -14.03 1.03 1.05
CA LEU A 9 -13.74 1.82 -0.14
C LEU A 9 -13.43 3.26 0.23
N GLN A 10 -14.23 3.92 1.06
CA GLN A 10 -13.93 5.28 1.52
C GLN A 10 -12.59 5.36 2.26
N VAL A 11 -12.19 4.34 3.01
CA VAL A 11 -10.89 4.28 3.68
C VAL A 11 -9.76 4.06 2.68
N ALA A 12 -9.91 3.10 1.76
CA ALA A 12 -8.94 2.79 0.72
C ALA A 12 -8.77 3.95 -0.27
N PHE A 13 -9.82 4.74 -0.50
CA PHE A 13 -9.84 5.91 -1.37
C PHE A 13 -9.79 7.24 -0.59
N SER A 14 -9.60 7.21 0.74
CA SER A 14 -9.50 8.42 1.53
C SER A 14 -8.22 9.16 1.15
N THR A 15 -8.39 10.34 0.56
CA THR A 15 -7.30 11.26 0.20
C THR A 15 -6.46 11.69 1.40
N ARG A 16 -6.97 11.53 2.64
CA ARG A 16 -6.20 11.77 3.89
C ARG A 16 -5.08 10.75 4.12
N LEU A 17 -5.26 9.50 3.69
CA LEU A 17 -4.28 8.43 3.92
C LEU A 17 -3.30 8.31 2.75
N GLN A 18 -3.73 8.64 1.53
CA GLN A 18 -2.86 8.61 0.37
C GLN A 18 -3.28 9.67 -0.67
N PRO A 19 -2.52 10.77 -0.79
CA PRO A 19 -2.82 11.82 -1.75
C PRO A 19 -2.87 11.27 -3.20
N VAL A 20 -3.80 11.79 -4.00
CA VAL A 20 -3.95 11.36 -5.41
C VAL A 20 -2.66 11.63 -6.20
N TRP A 21 -2.00 12.77 -5.97
CA TRP A 21 -0.72 13.10 -6.62
C TRP A 21 0.35 12.05 -6.31
N PHE A 22 0.39 11.53 -5.08
CA PHE A 22 1.36 10.50 -4.68
C PHE A 22 1.12 9.19 -5.46
N ARG A 23 -0.14 8.84 -5.72
CA ARG A 23 -0.46 7.68 -6.58
C ARG A 23 0.00 7.88 -8.01
N VAL A 24 -0.25 9.07 -8.59
CA VAL A 24 0.17 9.41 -9.95
C VAL A 24 1.69 9.36 -10.08
N VAL A 25 2.41 10.06 -9.20
CA VAL A 25 3.88 10.08 -9.20
C VAL A 25 4.47 8.68 -9.02
N LYS A 26 3.93 7.89 -8.09
CA LYS A 26 4.36 6.49 -7.88
C LYS A 26 4.27 5.68 -9.17
N TRP A 27 3.13 5.73 -9.85
CA TRP A 27 2.93 4.95 -11.07
C TRP A 27 3.79 5.43 -12.22
N ILE A 28 3.97 6.74 -12.39
CA ILE A 28 4.89 7.31 -13.37
C ILE A 28 6.31 6.76 -13.15
N LEU A 29 6.82 6.84 -11.92
CA LEU A 29 8.17 6.35 -11.59
C LEU A 29 8.32 4.85 -11.85
N ILE A 30 7.34 4.03 -11.46
CA ILE A 30 7.37 2.57 -11.69
C ILE A 30 7.40 2.27 -13.19
N ILE A 31 6.51 2.90 -13.97
CA ILE A 31 6.43 2.69 -15.42
C ILE A 31 7.73 3.11 -16.10
N THR A 32 8.27 4.29 -15.75
CA THR A 32 9.55 4.77 -16.29
C THR A 32 10.69 3.80 -15.97
N ALA A 33 10.78 3.34 -14.72
CA ALA A 33 11.81 2.39 -14.31
C ALA A 33 11.71 1.07 -15.09
N VAL A 34 10.50 0.54 -15.29
CA VAL A 34 10.27 -0.67 -16.09
C VAL A 34 10.70 -0.46 -17.54
N ILE A 35 10.31 0.66 -18.18
CA ILE A 35 10.66 0.94 -19.58
C ILE A 35 12.18 1.01 -19.76
N VAL A 36 12.89 1.64 -18.83
CA VAL A 36 14.36 1.81 -18.89
C VAL A 36 15.09 0.49 -18.60
N LEU A 37 14.59 -0.31 -17.66
CA LEU A 37 15.31 -1.46 -17.15
C LEU A 37 14.93 -2.78 -17.84
N ARG A 38 13.79 -2.87 -18.52
CA ARG A 38 13.30 -4.12 -19.14
C ARG A 38 14.25 -4.76 -20.16
N SER A 39 15.12 -3.96 -20.79
CA SER A 39 16.10 -4.45 -21.78
C SER A 39 17.39 -4.94 -21.15
N LYS A 40 17.57 -4.77 -19.83
CA LYS A 40 18.78 -5.19 -19.12
C LYS A 40 18.69 -6.68 -18.76
N PRO A 41 19.81 -7.42 -18.85
CA PRO A 41 19.82 -8.87 -18.58
C PRO A 41 19.47 -9.21 -17.12
N TYR A 42 19.70 -8.29 -16.20
CA TYR A 42 19.41 -8.45 -14.77
C TYR A 42 18.01 -7.95 -14.36
N PHE A 43 17.16 -7.56 -15.32
CA PHE A 43 15.82 -7.01 -15.02
C PHE A 43 14.99 -7.94 -14.12
N TRP A 44 14.91 -9.22 -14.49
CA TRP A 44 14.13 -10.20 -13.74
C TRP A 44 14.69 -10.46 -12.34
N THR A 45 16.02 -10.48 -12.20
CA THR A 45 16.68 -10.57 -10.90
C THR A 45 16.32 -9.37 -10.03
N LEU A 46 16.34 -8.15 -10.60
CA LEU A 46 15.96 -6.94 -9.88
C LEU A 46 14.50 -7.00 -9.44
N VAL A 47 13.58 -7.42 -10.31
CA VAL A 47 12.16 -7.60 -9.97
C VAL A 47 11.99 -8.60 -8.82
N GLY A 48 12.67 -9.75 -8.90
CA GLY A 48 12.64 -10.78 -7.86
C GLY A 48 13.15 -10.27 -6.51
N VAL A 49 14.33 -9.64 -6.49
CA VAL A 49 14.92 -9.07 -5.26
C VAL A 49 14.01 -8.00 -4.66
N THR A 50 13.48 -7.10 -5.49
CA THR A 50 12.59 -6.02 -5.03
C THR A 50 11.30 -6.59 -4.44
N ALA A 51 10.73 -7.63 -5.05
CA ALA A 51 9.55 -8.31 -4.52
C ALA A 51 9.84 -8.96 -3.17
N VAL A 52 10.94 -9.72 -3.04
CA VAL A 52 11.34 -10.35 -1.77
C VAL A 52 11.54 -9.30 -0.67
N LEU A 53 12.25 -8.22 -0.96
CA LEU A 53 12.46 -7.13 0.00
C LEU A 53 11.16 -6.43 0.38
N ALA A 54 10.28 -6.16 -0.59
CA ALA A 54 8.97 -5.55 -0.33
C ALA A 54 8.09 -6.45 0.55
N PHE A 55 8.06 -7.76 0.28
CA PHE A 55 7.36 -8.71 1.14
C PHE A 55 7.98 -8.76 2.53
N ALA A 56 9.30 -8.93 2.64
CA ALA A 56 9.98 -8.96 3.93
C ALA A 56 9.69 -7.70 4.75
N LEU A 57 9.78 -6.51 4.13
CA LEU A 57 9.45 -5.25 4.75
C LEU A 57 7.96 -5.18 5.14
N HIS A 58 7.05 -5.65 4.28
CA HIS A 58 5.62 -5.69 4.57
C HIS A 58 5.32 -6.57 5.79
N PHE A 59 5.84 -7.80 5.82
CA PHE A 59 5.67 -8.73 6.94
C PHE A 59 6.31 -8.18 8.21
N PHE A 60 7.52 -7.65 8.13
CA PHE A 60 8.22 -7.04 9.26
C PHE A 60 7.43 -5.88 9.84
N TYR A 61 6.96 -4.96 8.99
CA TYR A 61 6.18 -3.81 9.42
C TYR A 61 4.83 -4.22 10.00
N ARG A 62 4.14 -5.17 9.37
CA ARG A 62 2.86 -5.71 9.87
C ARG A 62 3.02 -6.43 11.21
N TRP A 63 4.12 -7.16 11.39
CA TRP A 63 4.45 -7.80 12.66
C TRP A 63 4.73 -6.75 13.74
N LYS A 64 5.61 -5.78 13.45
CA LYS A 64 5.96 -4.70 14.40
C LYS A 64 4.75 -3.88 14.82
N THR A 65 3.87 -3.55 13.89
CA THR A 65 2.69 -2.72 14.14
C THR A 65 1.49 -3.51 14.68
N ARG A 66 1.64 -4.83 14.93
CA ARG A 66 0.54 -5.75 15.30
C ARG A 66 -0.67 -5.62 14.39
N ALA A 67 -0.41 -5.26 13.14
CA ALA A 67 -1.40 -4.93 12.14
C ALA A 67 -2.19 -6.12 11.61
N TRP A 68 -1.72 -7.32 11.94
CA TRP A 68 -2.44 -8.57 11.72
C TRP A 68 -3.60 -8.74 12.70
N THR A 69 -3.52 -8.11 13.88
CA THR A 69 -4.50 -8.27 14.97
C THR A 69 -5.18 -6.98 15.38
N ARG A 70 -4.66 -5.81 14.99
CA ARG A 70 -5.28 -4.49 15.17
C ARG A 70 -5.60 -3.85 13.84
N ALA A 71 -6.82 -3.31 13.73
CA ALA A 71 -7.22 -2.49 12.61
C ALA A 71 -6.26 -1.30 12.46
N TRP A 72 -5.78 -1.07 11.24
CA TRP A 72 -4.92 0.06 10.94
C TRP A 72 -5.72 1.37 11.04
N GLY A 73 -5.28 2.23 11.94
CA GLY A 73 -5.80 3.57 12.14
C GLY A 73 -6.16 3.79 13.60
N GLY A 74 -5.66 4.89 14.17
CA GLY A 74 -6.25 5.47 15.38
C GLY A 74 -7.67 5.94 15.05
N TRP A 75 -8.60 5.00 14.94
CA TRP A 75 -10.03 5.27 14.81
C TRP A 75 -10.57 5.56 16.21
N ASN A 76 -10.19 6.72 16.76
CA ASN A 76 -10.94 7.33 17.86
C ASN A 76 -12.20 8.07 17.34
N ASP A 77 -12.41 8.09 16.02
CA ASP A 77 -13.45 8.91 15.37
C ASP A 77 -14.78 8.18 15.16
N VAL A 78 -14.93 6.95 15.64
CA VAL A 78 -16.24 6.30 15.77
C VAL A 78 -16.64 6.38 17.23
N GLN A 79 -17.14 7.55 17.64
CA GLN A 79 -17.99 7.63 18.82
C GLN A 79 -19.15 6.66 18.59
N PRO A 80 -19.39 5.69 19.49
CA PRO A 80 -20.60 4.89 19.42
C PRO A 80 -21.81 5.84 19.56
N PRO A 81 -22.90 5.64 18.80
CA PRO A 81 -24.10 6.44 18.99
C PRO A 81 -24.58 6.25 20.42
N GLY A 82 -24.72 7.36 21.15
CA GLY A 82 -25.48 7.44 22.39
C GLY A 82 -26.97 7.39 22.12
#